data_AF-A0A8X6JGB2-F1
#
_entry.id   AF-A0A8X6JGB2-F1
#
_cell.length_a   1.000
_cell.length_b   1.000
_cell.length_c   1.000
_cell.angle_alpha   90.00
_cell.angle_beta   90.00
_cell.angle_gamma   90.00
#
_symmetry.space_group_name_H-M   'P 1'
#
loop_
_entity.id
_entity.type
_entity.pdbx_description
1 polymer ?
#
loop_
_entity_poly.entity_id
_entity_poly.type
_entity_poly.pdbx_seq_one_letter_code
_entity_poly.pdbx_strand_id
1 'polypeptide(L)'
;MKCKKKRHIFICSPNVNTSIPNREVNHTNIPETNFTHLQKSRVYITGPTGTTQLTQCILDRGSQTSFVDASLIEKLKLSIVRFETLNVHIFESATSSKAMRWCVQFSLSSVWNKISALITAFESSSKYTSHPAVPSDIFRFAKSQKLILADPPEDSNLPIELLIGDIYWHLVTTKSPIKVVINQKQDCSIERNYSSFQKPTKLKTIVELSLP
;
A
#
# COMPACT_ATOMS: atom_id res chain seq x y z
N MET A 1 12.22 39.22 32.17
CA MET A 1 11.34 38.32 31.38
C MET A 1 11.54 38.63 29.90
N LYS A 2 12.16 37.73 29.12
CA LYS A 2 12.42 37.95 27.68
C LYS A 2 11.83 36.77 26.90
N CYS A 3 10.79 37.05 26.11
CA CYS A 3 10.12 36.08 25.25
C CYS A 3 11.02 35.73 24.06
N LYS A 4 11.46 34.47 23.94
CA LYS A 4 12.24 33.98 22.80
C LYS A 4 11.29 33.47 21.70
N LYS A 5 11.05 34.31 20.68
CA LYS A 5 10.39 33.89 19.42
C LYS A 5 11.26 32.84 18.72
N LYS A 6 10.78 31.60 18.62
CA LYS A 6 11.34 30.60 17.68
C LYS A 6 10.90 30.99 16.27
N ARG A 7 11.86 31.23 15.38
CA ARG A 7 11.60 31.48 13.96
C ARG A 7 11.23 30.14 13.31
N HIS A 8 10.03 30.04 12.75
CA HIS A 8 9.72 29.02 11.75
C HIS A 8 10.63 29.26 10.54
N ILE A 9 11.40 28.26 10.13
CA ILE A 9 12.13 28.27 8.87
C ILE A 9 11.20 27.64 7.84
N PHE A 10 10.66 28.45 6.95
CA PHE A 10 10.03 27.99 5.71
C PHE A 10 11.13 27.51 4.77
N ILE A 11 11.03 26.25 4.31
CA ILE A 11 11.92 25.65 3.30
C ILE A 11 11.47 26.14 1.93
N CYS A 12 11.60 27.43 1.67
CA CYS A 12 11.59 28.00 0.33
C CYS A 12 12.54 29.19 0.38
N SER A 13 13.80 28.99 0.00
CA SER A 13 14.69 30.09 -0.36
C SER A 13 14.94 30.01 -1.87
N PRO A 14 14.66 31.08 -2.63
CA PRO A 14 15.02 31.12 -4.04
C PRO A 14 16.51 31.42 -4.17
N ASN A 15 17.15 30.76 -5.14
CA ASN A 15 18.51 30.98 -5.63
C ASN A 15 19.68 30.59 -4.72
N VAL A 16 20.15 29.35 -4.90
CA VAL A 16 21.59 29.05 -4.89
C VAL A 16 21.91 28.26 -6.15
N ASN A 17 22.60 28.92 -7.09
CA ASN A 17 23.18 28.28 -8.27
C ASN A 17 24.36 27.42 -7.81
N THR A 18 24.14 26.11 -7.68
CA THR A 18 25.23 25.14 -7.58
C THR A 18 25.07 24.17 -8.74
N SER A 19 26.03 24.18 -9.66
CA SER A 19 26.09 23.29 -10.81
C SER A 19 26.27 21.85 -10.36
N ILE A 20 25.15 21.16 -10.12
CA ILE A 20 25.09 19.71 -9.97
C ILE A 20 25.06 19.11 -11.38
N PRO A 21 25.88 18.10 -11.70
CA PRO A 21 25.87 17.49 -13.03
C PRO A 21 24.47 16.94 -13.32
N ASN A 22 23.89 17.39 -14.43
CA ASN A 22 22.59 16.97 -14.92
C ASN A 22 22.54 15.45 -15.06
N ARG A 23 21.96 14.77 -14.07
CA ARG A 23 21.24 13.54 -14.35
C ARG A 23 20.00 13.98 -15.11
N GLU A 24 19.93 13.68 -16.40
CA GLU A 24 18.66 13.68 -17.12
C GLU A 24 17.69 12.79 -16.35
N VAL A 25 16.85 13.42 -15.53
CA VAL A 25 15.59 12.85 -15.11
C VAL A 25 14.76 12.90 -16.38
N ASN A 26 14.52 11.74 -17.00
CA ASN A 26 13.51 11.65 -18.05
C ASN A 26 12.22 12.21 -17.44
N HIS A 27 11.88 13.45 -17.79
CA HIS A 27 10.62 14.07 -17.42
C HIS A 27 9.55 13.25 -18.14
N THR A 28 9.01 12.25 -17.46
CA THR A 28 7.70 11.72 -17.83
C THR A 28 6.76 12.91 -17.73
N ASN A 29 6.26 13.38 -18.88
CA ASN A 29 5.18 14.36 -18.95
C ASN A 29 3.96 13.71 -18.32
N ILE A 30 3.85 13.78 -16.99
CA ILE A 30 2.64 13.42 -16.27
C ILE A 30 1.71 14.61 -16.49
N PRO A 31 0.57 14.44 -17.18
CA PRO A 31 -0.40 15.51 -17.35
C PRO A 31 -0.77 16.08 -15.97
N GLU A 32 -1.00 17.39 -15.88
CA GLU A 32 -1.65 17.95 -14.68
C GLU A 32 -3.00 17.25 -14.53
N THR A 33 -3.09 16.36 -13.55
CA THR A 33 -4.31 15.63 -13.23
C THR A 33 -4.79 16.06 -11.86
N ASN A 34 -6.10 16.16 -11.68
CA ASN A 34 -6.72 16.45 -10.38
C ASN A 34 -6.74 15.20 -9.47
N PHE A 35 -5.82 14.26 -9.66
CA PHE A 35 -5.77 13.00 -8.94
C PHE A 35 -4.47 12.87 -8.15
N THR A 36 -4.60 12.48 -6.88
CA THR A 36 -3.46 12.05 -6.09
C THR A 36 -3.15 10.59 -6.41
N HIS A 37 -1.95 10.31 -6.92
CA HIS A 37 -1.49 8.95 -7.12
C HIS A 37 -1.07 8.34 -5.78
N LEU A 38 -1.91 7.45 -5.24
CA LEU A 38 -1.57 6.63 -4.10
C LEU A 38 -1.03 5.28 -4.58
N GLN A 39 -0.16 4.70 -3.76
CA GLN A 39 0.43 3.40 -4.05
C GLN A 39 -0.63 2.32 -3.94
N LYS A 40 -0.67 1.45 -4.94
CA LYS A 40 -1.60 0.34 -5.01
C LYS A 40 -0.87 -1.00 -5.00
N SER A 41 -1.51 -2.00 -4.44
CA SER A 41 -1.07 -3.39 -4.53
C SER A 41 -2.27 -4.31 -4.70
N ARG A 42 -2.08 -5.38 -5.46
CA ARG A 42 -2.96 -6.55 -5.41
C ARG A 42 -2.58 -7.40 -4.22
N VAL A 43 -3.59 -7.88 -3.52
CA VAL A 43 -3.44 -8.62 -2.27
C VAL A 43 -4.53 -9.67 -2.13
N TYR A 44 -4.20 -10.75 -1.45
CA TYR A 44 -5.19 -11.73 -1.00
C TYR A 44 -5.59 -11.41 0.44
N ILE A 45 -6.89 -11.32 0.69
CA ILE A 45 -7.48 -11.24 2.03
C ILE A 45 -8.05 -12.60 2.37
N THR A 46 -7.64 -13.18 3.49
CA THR A 46 -8.09 -14.48 3.96
C THR A 46 -8.80 -14.33 5.31
N GLY A 47 -10.05 -14.78 5.35
CA GLY A 47 -10.84 -14.85 6.57
C GLY A 47 -10.50 -16.05 7.44
N PRO A 48 -11.07 -16.14 8.66
CA PRO A 48 -10.80 -17.22 9.61
C PRO A 48 -11.22 -18.61 9.11
N THR A 49 -12.16 -18.68 8.16
CA THR A 49 -12.59 -19.93 7.52
C THR A 49 -11.60 -20.46 6.47
N GLY A 50 -10.50 -19.72 6.21
CA GLY A 50 -9.58 -20.01 5.11
C GLY A 50 -10.09 -19.54 3.74
N THR A 51 -11.27 -18.91 3.68
CA THR A 51 -11.79 -18.33 2.44
C THR A 51 -10.97 -17.10 2.06
N THR A 52 -10.49 -17.06 0.82
CA THR A 52 -9.61 -16.01 0.32
C THR A 52 -10.25 -15.24 -0.84
N GLN A 53 -10.03 -13.92 -0.89
CA GLN A 53 -10.40 -13.06 -2.01
C GLN A 53 -9.21 -12.24 -2.49
N LEU A 54 -9.03 -12.16 -3.80
CA LEU A 54 -8.12 -11.23 -4.45
C LEU A 54 -8.79 -9.85 -4.54
N THR A 55 -8.09 -8.80 -4.12
CA THR A 55 -8.57 -7.41 -4.18
C THR A 55 -7.41 -6.45 -4.41
N GLN A 56 -7.73 -5.17 -4.63
CA GLN A 56 -6.75 -4.10 -4.59
C GLN A 56 -6.77 -3.39 -3.24
N CYS A 57 -5.59 -2.97 -2.79
CA CYS A 57 -5.43 -2.11 -1.64
C CYS A 57 -4.67 -0.83 -1.97
N ILE A 58 -5.01 0.24 -1.28
CA ILE A 58 -4.24 1.48 -1.22
C ILE A 58 -3.29 1.42 -0.02
N LEU A 59 -2.04 1.78 -0.24
CA LEU A 59 -1.03 1.94 0.81
C LEU A 59 -0.89 3.45 1.09
N ASP A 60 -1.47 3.89 2.21
CA ASP A 60 -1.55 5.30 2.58
C ASP A 60 -0.81 5.58 3.90
N ARG A 61 0.41 6.09 3.80
CA ARG A 61 1.22 6.52 4.94
C ARG A 61 0.56 7.63 5.78
N GLY A 62 -0.35 8.42 5.20
CA GLY A 62 -1.03 9.51 5.90
C GLY A 62 -2.12 9.03 6.85
N SER A 63 -2.62 7.81 6.66
CA SER A 63 -3.70 7.25 7.47
C SER A 63 -3.19 6.67 8.78
N GLN A 64 -3.85 7.03 9.88
CA GLN A 64 -3.52 6.55 11.23
C GLN A 64 -4.05 5.14 11.53
N THR A 65 -4.92 4.61 10.66
CA THR A 65 -5.51 3.29 10.80
C THR A 65 -5.82 2.70 9.43
N SER A 66 -6.04 1.40 9.38
CA SER A 66 -6.42 0.68 8.16
C SER A 66 -7.94 0.56 8.07
N PHE A 67 -8.47 0.52 6.85
CA PHE A 67 -9.91 0.36 6.58
C PHE A 67 -10.18 -0.75 5.58
N VAL A 68 -11.23 -1.54 5.81
CA VAL A 68 -11.69 -2.62 4.91
C VAL A 68 -13.14 -2.39 4.52
N ASP A 69 -13.49 -2.67 3.27
CA ASP A 69 -14.85 -2.57 2.77
C ASP A 69 -15.80 -3.51 3.54
N ALA A 70 -16.97 -2.99 3.91
CA ALA A 70 -17.96 -3.72 4.69
C ALA A 70 -18.40 -5.04 4.03
N SER A 71 -18.45 -5.09 2.70
CA SER A 71 -18.86 -6.31 1.97
C SER A 71 -17.90 -7.47 2.18
N LEU A 72 -16.61 -7.20 2.42
CA LEU A 72 -15.60 -8.23 2.69
C LEU A 72 -15.81 -8.89 4.05
N ILE A 73 -16.35 -8.15 5.03
CA ILE A 73 -16.58 -8.66 6.39
C ILE A 73 -17.55 -9.83 6.35
N GLU A 74 -18.69 -9.65 5.69
CA GLU A 74 -19.71 -10.69 5.55
C GLU A 74 -19.22 -11.82 4.64
N LYS A 75 -18.66 -11.47 3.47
CA LYS A 75 -18.23 -12.42 2.45
C LYS A 75 -17.15 -13.39 2.94
N LEU A 76 -16.18 -12.89 3.70
CA LEU A 76 -15.07 -13.68 4.20
C LEU A 76 -15.24 -14.07 5.68
N LYS A 77 -16.37 -13.71 6.30
CA LYS A 77 -16.68 -13.94 7.72
C LYS A 77 -15.53 -13.45 8.62
N LEU A 78 -15.06 -12.23 8.38
CA LEU A 78 -13.90 -11.67 9.09
C LEU A 78 -14.16 -11.59 10.59
N SER A 79 -13.13 -11.84 11.40
CA SER A 79 -13.26 -11.87 12.85
C SER A 79 -13.43 -10.45 13.39
N ILE A 80 -14.55 -10.17 14.04
CA ILE A 80 -14.77 -8.89 14.74
C ILE A 80 -13.97 -8.91 16.05
N VAL A 81 -13.08 -7.94 16.23
CA VAL A 81 -12.22 -7.80 17.41
C VAL A 81 -12.77 -6.75 18.36
N ARG A 82 -13.28 -5.64 17.83
CA ARG A 82 -13.88 -4.54 18.61
C ARG A 82 -15.04 -3.91 17.86
N PHE A 83 -15.87 -3.19 18.61
CA PHE A 83 -16.87 -2.28 18.05
C PHE A 83 -16.72 -0.95 18.78
N GLU A 84 -16.24 0.08 18.05
CA GLU A 84 -15.85 1.35 18.66
C GLU A 84 -16.21 2.54 17.79
N THR A 85 -16.37 3.69 18.44
CA THR A 85 -16.71 4.95 17.76
C THR A 85 -15.44 5.57 17.21
N LEU A 86 -15.33 5.63 15.89
CA LEU A 86 -14.22 6.25 15.20
C LEU A 86 -14.61 7.65 14.71
N ASN A 87 -13.76 8.63 15.00
CA ASN A 87 -13.85 9.95 14.40
C ASN A 87 -12.84 10.05 13.25
N VAL A 88 -13.33 10.07 12.01
CA VAL A 88 -12.52 10.13 10.80
C VAL A 88 -12.47 11.56 10.31
N HIS A 89 -11.26 12.11 10.20
CA HIS A 89 -11.02 13.40 9.58
C HIS A 89 -10.22 13.20 8.29
N ILE A 90 -10.79 13.68 7.19
CA ILE A 90 -10.16 13.61 5.87
C ILE A 90 -9.38 14.90 5.67
N PHE A 91 -8.18 14.80 5.09
CA PHE A 91 -7.37 15.97 4.76
C PHE A 91 -8.18 16.95 3.90
N GLU A 92 -8.05 18.25 4.19
CA GLU A 92 -8.81 19.34 3.55
C GLU A 92 -10.35 19.28 3.71
N SER A 93 -10.88 18.33 4.48
CA SER A 93 -12.30 18.36 4.84
C SER A 93 -12.53 19.32 6.01
N ALA A 94 -13.51 20.22 5.87
CA ALA A 94 -13.96 21.07 6.97
C ALA A 94 -14.72 20.28 8.06
N THR A 95 -15.10 19.03 7.76
CA THR A 95 -15.93 18.20 8.64
C THR A 95 -15.23 16.90 9.01
N SER A 96 -15.63 16.33 10.14
CA SER A 96 -15.22 14.99 10.57
C SER A 96 -16.44 14.09 10.63
N SER A 97 -16.24 12.81 10.31
CA SER A 97 -17.28 11.79 10.36
C SER A 97 -17.10 10.95 11.61
N LYS A 98 -18.06 11.01 12.52
CA LYS A 98 -18.07 10.19 13.74
C LYS A 98 -19.09 9.08 13.60
N ALA A 99 -18.62 7.83 13.59
CA ALA A 99 -19.50 6.67 13.46
C ALA A 99 -18.96 5.49 14.27
N MET A 100 -19.87 4.65 14.77
CA MET A 100 -19.52 3.34 15.32
C MET A 100 -19.15 2.41 14.17
N ARG A 101 -18.02 1.71 14.26
CA ARG A 101 -17.51 0.83 13.20
C ARG A 101 -17.01 -0.48 13.79
N TRP A 102 -17.21 -1.58 13.07
CA TRP A 102 -16.54 -2.83 13.41
C TRP A 102 -15.04 -2.70 13.15
N CYS A 103 -14.24 -3.15 14.11
CA CYS A 103 -12.82 -3.36 13.94
C CYS A 103 -12.61 -4.87 13.74
N VAL A 104 -12.17 -5.26 12.55
CA VAL A 104 -12.03 -6.66 12.16
C VAL A 104 -10.57 -7.03 11.98
N GLN A 105 -10.30 -8.34 12.02
CA GLN A 105 -8.98 -8.90 11.82
C GLN A 105 -9.00 -9.98 10.74
N PHE A 106 -7.97 -9.96 9.89
CA PHE A 106 -7.81 -10.88 8.76
C PHE A 106 -6.34 -11.06 8.37
N SER A 107 -6.04 -12.12 7.62
CA SER A 107 -4.72 -12.35 7.05
C SER A 107 -4.62 -11.70 5.68
N LEU A 108 -3.66 -10.82 5.48
CA LEU A 108 -3.31 -10.19 4.21
C LEU A 108 -2.06 -10.85 3.66
N SER A 109 -2.09 -11.34 2.42
CA SER A 109 -0.93 -11.94 1.77
C SER A 109 -0.63 -11.35 0.40
N SER A 110 0.65 -11.38 0.03
CA SER A 110 1.11 -10.96 -1.28
C SER A 110 0.59 -11.90 -2.37
N VAL A 111 0.35 -11.37 -3.57
CA VAL A 111 0.10 -12.18 -4.77
C VAL A 111 1.39 -12.77 -5.35
N TRP A 112 2.55 -12.23 -4.98
CA TRP A 112 3.84 -12.56 -5.59
C TRP A 112 4.69 -13.53 -4.75
N ASN A 113 4.41 -13.62 -3.45
CA ASN A 113 5.17 -14.45 -2.54
C ASN A 113 4.29 -14.98 -1.41
N LYS A 114 4.85 -15.89 -0.60
CA LYS A 114 4.14 -16.54 0.51
C LYS A 114 4.09 -15.70 1.79
N ILE A 115 4.44 -14.41 1.73
CA ILE A 115 4.44 -13.56 2.93
C ILE A 115 3.00 -13.13 3.22
N SER A 116 2.61 -13.31 4.47
CA SER A 116 1.37 -12.81 5.02
C SER A 116 1.61 -11.96 6.27
N ALA A 117 0.64 -11.11 6.57
CA ALA A 117 0.58 -10.31 7.78
C ALA A 117 -0.84 -10.33 8.33
N LEU A 118 -0.96 -10.29 9.65
CA LEU A 118 -2.24 -10.15 10.33
C LEU A 118 -2.59 -8.67 10.42
N ILE A 119 -3.74 -8.27 9.87
CA ILE A 119 -4.18 -6.89 9.79
C ILE A 119 -5.37 -6.69 10.69
N THR A 120 -5.41 -5.57 11.39
CA THR A 120 -6.60 -5.07 12.07
C THR A 120 -7.06 -3.82 11.34
N ALA A 121 -8.32 -3.77 10.90
CA ALA A 121 -8.85 -2.66 10.12
C ALA A 121 -10.27 -2.33 10.54
N PHE A 122 -10.65 -1.06 10.39
CA PHE A 122 -12.02 -0.62 10.59
C PHE A 122 -12.85 -0.86 9.33
N GLU A 123 -14.10 -1.24 9.54
CA GLU A 123 -15.11 -1.25 8.49
C GLU A 123 -15.24 0.13 7.84
N SER A 124 -15.42 0.14 6.52
CA SER A 124 -15.83 1.32 5.78
C SER A 124 -16.88 0.96 4.72
N SER A 125 -17.88 1.81 4.58
CA SER A 125 -18.86 1.77 3.49
C SER A 125 -18.48 2.68 2.31
N SER A 126 -17.32 3.34 2.39
CA SER A 126 -16.85 4.26 1.36
C SER A 126 -16.38 3.48 0.14
N LYS A 127 -16.99 3.79 -1.01
CA LYS A 127 -16.53 3.29 -2.31
C LYS A 127 -15.34 4.11 -2.77
N TYR A 128 -14.25 3.45 -3.11
CA TYR A 128 -13.12 4.09 -3.76
C TYR A 128 -13.50 4.45 -5.19
N THR A 129 -13.08 5.63 -5.63
CA THR A 129 -13.19 6.02 -7.03
C THR A 129 -12.23 5.18 -7.88
N SER A 130 -12.61 4.96 -9.14
CA SER A 130 -11.74 4.29 -10.09
C SER A 130 -10.39 5.01 -10.15
N HIS A 131 -9.32 4.30 -9.82
CA HIS A 131 -7.98 4.84 -9.85
C HIS A 131 -7.38 4.64 -11.23
N PRO A 132 -6.65 5.62 -11.80
CA PRO A 132 -6.01 5.46 -13.11
C PRO A 132 -5.13 4.22 -13.15
N ALA A 133 -5.13 3.57 -14.32
CA ALA A 133 -4.23 2.47 -14.61
C ALA A 133 -2.78 2.97 -14.57
N VAL A 134 -1.84 2.06 -14.30
CA VAL A 134 -0.41 2.37 -14.34
C VAL A 134 -0.05 2.90 -15.74
N PRO A 135 0.57 4.09 -15.85
CA PRO A 135 1.03 4.63 -17.12
C PRO A 135 1.87 3.63 -17.92
N SER A 136 1.66 3.56 -19.23
CA SER A 136 2.29 2.56 -20.10
C SER A 136 3.82 2.59 -20.07
N ASP A 137 4.43 3.78 -19.89
CA ASP A 137 5.88 3.93 -19.78
C ASP A 137 6.45 3.33 -18.49
N ILE A 138 5.72 3.44 -17.37
CA ILE A 138 6.09 2.81 -16.10
C ILE A 138 6.04 1.30 -16.24
N PHE A 139 5.00 0.78 -16.88
CA PHE A 139 4.89 -0.65 -17.16
C PHE A 139 6.02 -1.16 -18.07
N ARG A 140 6.32 -0.42 -19.15
CA ARG A 140 7.42 -0.75 -20.07
C ARG A 140 8.77 -0.73 -19.36
N PHE A 141 9.00 0.28 -18.52
CA PHE A 141 10.21 0.40 -17.70
C PHE A 141 10.35 -0.80 -16.76
N ALA A 142 9.32 -1.12 -15.98
CA ALA A 142 9.33 -2.26 -15.06
C ALA A 142 9.64 -3.57 -15.80
N LYS A 143 9.03 -3.79 -16.97
CA LYS A 143 9.29 -4.96 -17.81
C LYS A 143 10.75 -5.01 -18.29
N SER A 144 11.31 -3.90 -18.76
CA SER A 144 12.72 -3.82 -19.20
C SER A 144 13.71 -4.13 -18.06
N GLN A 145 13.36 -3.77 -16.83
CA GLN A 145 14.17 -3.99 -15.64
C GLN A 145 13.90 -5.34 -14.96
N LYS A 146 13.01 -6.18 -15.51
CA LYS A 146 12.54 -7.44 -14.89
C LYS A 146 12.00 -7.22 -13.47
N LEU A 147 11.28 -6.12 -13.28
CA LEU A 147 10.61 -5.78 -12.02
C LEU A 147 9.17 -6.28 -12.06
N ILE A 148 8.66 -6.65 -10.88
CA ILE A 148 7.28 -7.05 -10.67
C ILE A 148 6.54 -5.89 -10.03
N LEU A 149 5.45 -5.45 -10.67
CA LEU A 149 4.58 -4.40 -10.13
C LEU A 149 3.65 -4.98 -9.06
N ALA A 150 3.46 -4.23 -7.98
CA ALA A 150 2.52 -4.59 -6.92
C ALA A 150 1.06 -4.63 -7.43
N ASP A 151 0.71 -3.72 -8.35
CA ASP A 151 -0.56 -3.68 -9.07
C ASP A 151 -0.27 -3.70 -10.59
N PRO A 152 -0.13 -4.88 -11.21
CA PRO A 152 0.09 -4.99 -12.64
C PRO A 152 -1.15 -4.51 -13.42
N PRO A 153 -1.01 -4.01 -14.65
CA PRO A 153 -2.13 -3.50 -15.44
C PRO A 153 -3.01 -4.59 -16.09
N GLU A 154 -2.83 -5.88 -15.78
CA GLU A 154 -3.62 -6.97 -16.35
C GLU A 154 -5.14 -6.76 -16.13
N ASP A 155 -5.97 -7.25 -17.07
CA ASP A 155 -7.41 -7.03 -17.34
C ASP A 155 -8.41 -7.25 -16.18
N SER A 156 -7.95 -7.27 -14.94
CA SER A 156 -8.81 -7.40 -13.79
C SER A 156 -9.23 -6.01 -13.29
N ASN A 157 -10.47 -5.63 -13.57
CA ASN A 157 -11.19 -4.52 -12.89
C ASN A 157 -11.47 -4.91 -11.43
N LEU A 158 -10.41 -5.19 -10.66
CA LEU A 158 -10.54 -5.51 -9.25
C LEU A 158 -10.97 -4.25 -8.50
N PRO A 159 -11.94 -4.35 -7.58
CA PRO A 159 -12.27 -3.22 -6.72
C PRO A 159 -11.12 -2.93 -5.76
N ILE A 160 -10.98 -1.67 -5.39
CA ILE A 160 -10.20 -1.28 -4.21
C ILE A 160 -11.12 -1.45 -3.01
N GLU A 161 -10.80 -2.38 -2.13
CA GLU A 161 -11.63 -2.72 -0.96
C GLU A 161 -10.85 -2.57 0.36
N LEU A 162 -9.60 -2.09 0.29
CA LEU A 162 -8.71 -2.01 1.44
C LEU A 162 -7.84 -0.75 1.38
N LEU A 163 -7.72 -0.06 2.52
CA LEU A 163 -6.71 0.97 2.76
C LEU A 163 -5.84 0.54 3.93
N ILE A 164 -4.54 0.59 3.74
CA ILE A 164 -3.53 0.28 4.75
C ILE A 164 -2.85 1.56 5.21
N GLY A 165 -3.01 1.88 6.49
CA GLY A 165 -2.43 3.08 7.11
C GLY A 165 -1.37 2.77 8.15
N ASP A 166 -1.83 2.41 9.35
CA ASP A 166 -1.02 2.18 10.56
C ASP A 166 0.18 1.24 10.36
N ILE A 167 0.01 0.17 9.60
CA ILE A 167 1.06 -0.83 9.37
C ILE A 167 1.88 -0.60 8.10
N TYR A 168 1.64 0.50 7.37
CA TYR A 168 2.28 0.80 6.08
C TYR A 168 3.79 0.51 6.10
N TRP A 169 4.49 0.98 7.13
CA TRP A 169 5.95 0.84 7.26
C TRP A 169 6.45 -0.57 7.52
N HIS A 170 5.57 -1.45 7.99
CA HIS A 170 5.90 -2.86 8.14
C HIS A 170 5.74 -3.63 6.82
N LEU A 171 4.90 -3.12 5.91
CA LEU A 171 4.66 -3.73 4.61
C LEU A 171 5.58 -3.21 3.51
N VAL A 172 5.98 -1.95 3.61
CA VAL A 172 6.77 -1.27 2.59
C VAL A 172 8.24 -1.19 3.00
N THR A 173 9.14 -1.58 2.09
CA THR A 173 10.58 -1.47 2.31
C THR A 173 11.17 -0.31 1.51
N THR A 174 12.06 0.44 2.15
CA THR A 174 12.87 1.49 1.48
C THR A 174 14.14 0.94 0.82
N LYS A 175 14.36 -0.38 0.88
CA LYS A 175 15.49 -1.02 0.21
C LYS A 175 15.27 -1.01 -1.30
N SER A 176 16.35 -0.90 -2.05
CA SER A 176 16.32 -0.95 -3.51
C SER A 176 15.55 -2.19 -4.01
N PRO A 177 14.76 -2.04 -5.08
CA PRO A 177 14.08 -3.16 -5.74
C PRO A 177 15.03 -4.33 -6.01
N ILE A 178 14.62 -5.53 -5.62
CA ILE A 178 15.36 -6.75 -5.96
C ILE A 178 14.89 -7.20 -7.35
N LYS A 179 15.82 -7.36 -8.29
CA LYS A 179 15.53 -7.99 -9.58
C LYS A 179 15.11 -9.43 -9.34
N VAL A 180 13.87 -9.77 -9.69
CA VAL A 180 13.37 -11.13 -9.52
C VAL A 180 13.84 -11.94 -10.72
N VAL A 181 14.78 -12.86 -10.49
CA VAL A 181 15.14 -13.89 -11.48
C VAL A 181 14.16 -15.04 -11.29
N ILE A 182 13.17 -15.14 -12.18
CA ILE A 182 12.24 -16.26 -12.18
C ILE A 182 12.98 -17.47 -12.77
N ASN A 183 13.51 -18.32 -11.88
CA ASN A 183 13.94 -19.64 -12.29
C ASN A 183 12.69 -20.50 -12.45
N GLN A 184 12.29 -20.76 -13.70
CA GLN A 184 11.30 -21.78 -14.00
C GLN A 184 11.92 -23.14 -13.64
N LYS A 185 11.68 -23.63 -12.42
CA LYS A 185 11.93 -25.03 -12.08
C LYS A 185 10.61 -25.78 -12.19
N GLN A 186 10.58 -26.65 -13.19
CA GLN A 186 9.61 -27.72 -13.38
C GLN A 186 9.61 -28.64 -12.16
N ASP A 187 8.43 -29.13 -11.78
CA ASP A 187 8.17 -29.95 -10.60
C ASP A 187 9.16 -31.08 -10.37
N CYS A 188 9.52 -31.29 -9.10
CA CYS A 188 9.58 -32.65 -8.55
C CYS A 188 9.42 -32.59 -7.01
N SER A 189 8.48 -33.39 -6.51
CA SER A 189 8.13 -33.59 -5.10
C SER A 189 9.31 -34.08 -4.25
N ILE A 190 9.31 -33.79 -2.95
CA ILE A 190 9.64 -34.68 -1.81
C ILE A 190 9.46 -33.93 -0.48
N GLU A 191 8.78 -34.57 0.48
CA GLU A 191 8.54 -34.13 1.87
C GLU A 191 9.80 -34.18 2.76
N ARG A 192 9.89 -33.26 3.75
CA ARG A 192 9.86 -33.51 5.23
C ARG A 192 10.62 -32.44 6.04
N ASN A 193 9.87 -31.86 6.99
CA ASN A 193 10.16 -31.41 8.36
C ASN A 193 11.55 -30.82 8.72
N TYR A 194 11.57 -29.61 9.30
CA TYR A 194 12.04 -29.36 10.68
C TYR A 194 11.66 -27.96 11.20
N SER A 195 11.65 -27.89 12.53
CA SER A 195 11.14 -26.92 13.49
C SER A 195 11.84 -25.54 13.60
N SER A 196 11.04 -24.56 14.05
CA SER A 196 11.37 -23.43 14.96
C SER A 196 11.75 -22.03 14.42
N PHE A 197 11.21 -21.03 15.14
CA PHE A 197 11.46 -19.59 15.15
C PHE A 197 10.87 -18.71 14.02
N GLN A 198 9.61 -18.29 14.22
CA GLN A 198 9.03 -17.16 13.49
C GLN A 198 9.53 -15.82 14.05
N LYS A 199 10.53 -15.23 13.38
CA LYS A 199 10.70 -13.77 13.35
C LYS A 199 9.79 -13.20 12.26
N PRO A 200 9.08 -12.08 12.49
CA PRO A 200 8.24 -11.48 11.47
C PRO A 200 9.13 -11.00 10.31
N THR A 201 9.00 -11.67 9.17
CA THR A 201 9.78 -11.34 7.97
C THR A 201 9.02 -10.28 7.20
N LYS A 202 9.60 -9.06 7.18
CA LYS A 202 9.06 -7.88 6.50
C LYS A 202 8.55 -8.22 5.10
N LEU A 203 7.33 -7.79 4.79
CA LEU A 203 6.81 -7.75 3.43
C LEU A 203 7.79 -6.93 2.58
N LYS A 204 8.27 -7.55 1.50
CA LYS A 204 9.20 -6.94 0.55
C LYS A 204 8.41 -6.66 -0.71
N THR A 205 7.73 -5.52 -0.72
CA THR A 205 7.06 -4.99 -1.91
C THR A 205 7.78 -3.72 -2.33
N ILE A 206 8.08 -3.65 -3.63
CA ILE A 206 8.63 -2.45 -4.26
C ILE A 206 7.54 -1.39 -4.23
N VAL A 207 7.86 -0.32 -3.56
CA VAL A 207 7.10 0.91 -3.61
C VAL A 207 8.06 1.95 -4.15
N GLU A 208 7.97 2.20 -5.45
CA GLU A 208 8.73 3.27 -6.08
C GLU A 208 7.97 4.58 -5.82
N LEU A 209 8.55 5.44 -4.98
CA LEU A 209 8.27 6.86 -4.97
C LEU A 209 9.40 7.53 -5.74
N SER A 210 9.05 8.09 -6.90
CA SER A 210 9.88 9.05 -7.61
C SER A 210 9.03 10.31 -7.79
N LEU A 211 9.12 11.27 -6.86
CA LEU A 211 9.86 12.57 -6.96
C LEU A 211 8.85 13.71 -7.20
N PRO A 212 9.17 15.00 -7.01
CA PRO A 212 10.15 15.69 -6.15
C PRO A 212 9.51 16.39 -4.92
#